data_AF-A0A7L9BPB2-F1
#
_entry.id   AF-A0A7L9BPB2-F1
#
_cell.length_a   1.000
_cell.length_b   1.000
_cell.length_c   1.000
_cell.angle_alpha   90.00
_cell.angle_beta   90.00
_cell.angle_gamma   90.00
#
_symmetry.space_group_name_H-M   'P 1'
#
loop_
_entity.id
_entity.type
_entity.pdbx_description
1 polymer ?
#
loop_
_entity_poly.entity_id
_entity_poly.type
_entity_poly.pdbx_seq_one_letter_code
_entity_poly.pdbx_strand_id
1 'polypeptide(L)' 'MQLNPSQGRVLKSALDVLGRGDPKRFDDELWLGFGDDCQSIWDALIQGRYVESAGSIFQTRLTPRGVQLLRRLASL' A
#
# COMPACT_ATOMS: atom_id res chain seq x y z
N MET A 1 -11.64 -0.06 8.20
CA MET A 1 -11.82 -0.55 6.82
C MET A 1 -11.62 -2.06 6.81
N GLN A 2 -12.57 -2.84 6.28
CA GLN A 2 -12.38 -4.28 6.04
C GLN A 2 -12.16 -4.48 4.53
N LEU A 3 -11.03 -5.06 4.16
CA LEU A 3 -10.71 -5.41 2.78
C LEU A 3 -11.31 -6.78 2.47
N ASN A 4 -11.93 -6.94 1.30
CA ASN A 4 -12.26 -8.28 0.82
C ASN A 4 -10.98 -9.03 0.38
N PRO A 5 -11.03 -10.37 0.17
CA PRO A 5 -9.83 -11.15 -0.19
C PRO A 5 -9.11 -10.66 -1.46
N SER A 6 -9.85 -10.20 -2.46
CA SER A 6 -9.28 -9.67 -3.70
C SER A 6 -8.54 -8.36 -3.46
N GLN A 7 -9.13 -7.44 -2.70
CA GLN A 7 -8.51 -6.19 -2.26
C GLN A 7 -7.28 -6.42 -1.38
N GLY A 8 -7.31 -7.46 -0.54
CA GLY A 8 -6.15 -7.89 0.25
C GLY A 8 -4.96 -8.31 -0.62
N ARG A 9 -5.21 -9.00 -1.75
CA ARG A 9 -4.17 -9.38 -2.72
C ARG A 9 -3.61 -8.18 -3.48
N VAL A 10 -4.48 -7.25 -3.91
CA VAL A 10 -4.05 -5.99 -4.53
C VAL A 10 -3.14 -5.23 -3.57
N LEU A 11 -3.58 -5.01 -2.33
CA LEU A 11 -2.80 -4.27 -1.34
C LEU A 11 -1.47 -4.96 -1.02
N LYS A 12 -1.46 -6.30 -0.95
CA LYS A 12 -0.24 -7.08 -0.79
C LYS A 12 0.74 -6.82 -1.93
N SER A 13 0.26 -6.89 -3.18
CA SER A 13 1.08 -6.67 -4.37
C SER A 13 1.68 -5.26 -4.35
N ALA A 14 0.85 -4.24 -4.13
CA ALA A 14 1.28 -2.86 -4.09
C ALA A 14 2.36 -2.62 -3.02
N LEU A 15 2.13 -3.13 -1.80
CA LEU A 15 3.13 -3.03 -0.71
C LEU A 15 4.41 -3.80 -1.02
N ASP A 16 4.34 -4.96 -1.69
CA ASP A 16 5.54 -5.72 -2.08
C ASP A 16 6.39 -4.92 -3.08
N VAL A 17 5.75 -4.28 -4.06
CA VAL A 17 6.41 -3.39 -5.02
C VAL A 17 7.05 -2.18 -4.33
N LEU A 18 6.34 -1.55 -3.40
CA LEU A 18 6.89 -0.46 -2.60
C LEU A 18 8.11 -0.93 -1.77
N GLY A 19 8.07 -2.15 -1.25
CA GLY A 19 9.15 -2.76 -0.46
C GLY A 19 10.42 -3.02 -1.29
N ARG A 20 10.27 -3.16 -2.61
CA ARG A 20 11.38 -3.28 -3.57
C ARG A 20 11.93 -1.92 -4.01
N GLY A 21 11.34 -0.81 -3.55
CA GLY A 21 11.78 0.54 -3.85
C GLY A 21 11.18 1.14 -5.13
N ASP A 22 10.02 0.65 -5.58
CA ASP A 22 9.31 1.21 -6.74
C ASP A 22 8.00 1.92 -6.31
N PRO A 23 8.09 3.15 -5.81
CA PRO A 23 6.92 3.86 -5.30
C PRO A 23 5.96 4.35 -6.39
N LYS A 24 6.41 4.45 -7.64
CA LYS A 24 5.52 4.80 -8.77
C LYS A 24 4.63 3.63 -9.11
N ARG A 25 5.20 2.42 -9.22
CA ARG A 25 4.42 1.23 -9.51
C ARG A 25 3.51 0.84 -8.35
N PHE A 26 3.88 1.16 -7.11
CA PHE A 26 2.98 1.09 -5.96
C PHE A 26 1.70 1.92 -6.15
N ASP A 27 1.83 3.16 -6.61
CA ASP A 27 0.69 4.05 -6.92
C ASP A 27 -0.18 3.47 -8.04
N ASP A 28 0.46 3.04 -9.13
CA ASP A 28 -0.24 2.43 -10.27
C ASP A 28 -1.04 1.18 -9.84
N GLU A 29 -0.46 0.31 -8.99
CA GLU A 29 -1.14 -0.89 -8.50
C GLU A 29 -2.30 -0.57 -7.54
N LEU A 30 -2.17 0.47 -6.71
CA LEU A 30 -3.28 0.95 -5.89
C LEU A 30 -4.40 1.51 -6.76
N TRP A 31 -4.07 2.36 -7.74
CA TRP A 31 -5.05 2.96 -8.64
C TRP A 31 -5.80 1.89 -9.45
N LEU A 32 -5.08 0.94 -10.04
CA LEU A 32 -5.67 -0.12 -10.85
C LEU A 32 -6.55 -1.08 -10.03
N GLY A 33 -6.22 -1.31 -8.76
CA GLY A 33 -6.95 -2.28 -7.95
C GLY A 33 -8.06 -1.70 -7.07
N PHE A 34 -8.01 -0.41 -6.74
CA PHE A 34 -9.01 0.25 -5.90
C PHE A 34 -9.83 1.33 -6.63
N GLY A 35 -9.37 1.82 -7.80
CA GLY A 35 -10.08 2.83 -8.57
C GLY A 35 -10.40 4.07 -7.75
N ASP A 36 -11.68 4.43 -7.69
CA ASP A 36 -12.16 5.61 -6.94
C ASP A 36 -11.83 5.56 -5.44
N ASP A 37 -11.67 4.37 -4.86
CA ASP A 37 -11.31 4.20 -3.45
C ASP A 37 -9.81 4.41 -3.20
N CYS A 38 -8.98 4.53 -4.24
CA CYS A 38 -7.52 4.59 -4.13
C CYS A 38 -7.04 5.66 -3.14
N GLN A 39 -7.62 6.87 -3.19
CA GLN A 39 -7.27 7.95 -2.28
C GLN A 39 -7.58 7.59 -0.81
N SER A 40 -8.73 6.96 -0.56
CA SER A 40 -9.11 6.51 0.78
C SER A 40 -8.16 5.43 1.32
N ILE A 41 -7.67 4.54 0.45
CA ILE A 41 -6.66 3.54 0.81
C ILE A 41 -5.34 4.21 1.15
N TRP A 42 -4.90 5.13 0.29
CA TRP A 42 -3.66 5.88 0.48
C TRP A 42 -3.66 6.61 1.84
N ASP A 43 -4.74 7.33 2.12
CA ASP A 43 -4.90 8.06 3.38
C ASP A 43 -4.91 7.11 4.58
N ALA A 44 -5.59 5.95 4.48
CA ALA A 44 -5.58 4.94 5.52
C ALA A 44 -4.18 4.34 5.76
N LEU A 45 -3.37 4.18 4.70
CA LEU A 45 -1.99 3.69 4.81
C LEU A 45 -1.08 4.73 5.50
N ILE A 46 -1.23 6.01 5.17
CA ILE A 46 -0.49 7.11 5.77
C ILE A 46 -0.91 7.32 7.25
N GLN A 47 -2.21 7.44 7.52
CA GLN A 47 -2.75 7.61 8.88
C GLN A 47 -2.41 6.41 9.78
N GLY A 48 -2.46 5.20 9.21
CA GLY A 48 -2.06 3.97 9.88
C GLY A 48 -0.55 3.81 10.07
N ARG A 49 0.26 4.75 9.55
CA ARG A 49 1.73 4.72 9.54
C ARG A 49 2.30 3.45 8.92
N TYR A 50 1.63 2.89 7.91
CA TYR A 50 2.11 1.74 7.15
C TYR A 50 3.07 2.18 6.03
N VAL A 51 2.82 3.35 5.47
CA VAL A 51 3.71 4.03 4.52
C VAL A 51 3.99 5.44 5.02
N GLU A 52 5.13 5.99 4.62
CA GLU A 52 5.50 7.39 4.82
C GLU A 52 5.75 8.03 3.47
N SER A 53 5.33 9.29 3.30
CA SER A 53 5.59 10.07 2.08
C SER A 53 6.20 11.41 2.49
N ALA A 54 7.36 11.73 1.95
CA ALA A 54 8.08 12.99 2.23
C ALA A 54 7.61 14.15 1.33
N GLY A 55 6.32 14.21 1.01
CA GLY A 55 5.73 15.25 0.15
C GLY A 55 5.80 14.96 -1.36
N SER A 56 6.26 13.77 -1.73
CA SER A 56 6.25 13.29 -3.13
C SER A 56 6.00 11.79 -3.16
N ILE A 57 5.26 11.32 -4.17
CA ILE A 57 5.03 9.89 -4.38
C ILE A 57 6.34 9.13 -4.55
N PHE A 58 7.32 9.71 -5.25
CA PHE A 58 8.64 9.13 -5.48
C PHE A 58 9.48 8.95 -4.21
N GLN A 59 9.09 9.59 -3.13
CA GLN A 59 9.74 9.48 -1.83
C GLN A 59 8.91 8.63 -0.85
N THR A 60 7.89 7.93 -1.34
CA THR A 60 7.07 7.04 -0.52
C THR A 60 7.87 5.81 -0.13
N ARG A 61 7.80 5.43 1.14
CA ARG A 61 8.53 4.27 1.69
C ARG A 61 7.65 3.46 2.62
N LEU A 62 8.00 2.18 2.72
CA LEU A 62 7.42 1.25 3.66
C LEU A 62 8.00 1.46 5.06
N THR A 63 7.14 1.64 6.06
CA THR A 63 7.57 1.71 7.45
C THR A 63 7.76 0.29 8.02
N PRO A 64 8.41 0.13 9.18
CA PRO A 64 8.45 -1.17 9.87
C PRO A 64 7.06 -1.77 10.13
N ARG A 65 6.06 -0.91 10.37
CA ARG A 65 4.66 -1.33 10.57
C ARG A 65 4.02 -1.78 9.25
N GLY A 66 4.30 -1.11 8.14
CA GLY A 66 3.86 -1.56 6.82
C GLY A 66 4.48 -2.91 6.44
N VAL A 67 5.74 -3.17 6.82
CA VAL A 67 6.36 -4.49 6.61
C VAL A 67 5.61 -5.58 7.39
N GLN A 68 5.16 -5.28 8.61
CA GLN A 68 4.31 -6.21 9.37
C GLN A 68 2.95 -6.43 8.70
N LEU A 69 2.33 -5.37 8.16
CA LEU A 69 1.09 -5.49 7.40
C LEU A 69 1.29 -6.39 6.17
N LEU A 70 2.34 -6.17 5.38
CA LEU A 70 2.68 -7.00 4.22
C LEU A 70 2.82 -8.49 4.61
N ARG A 71 3.50 -8.79 5.71
CA ARG A 71 3.63 -10.17 6.22
C ARG A 71 2.28 -10.79 6.57
N ARG A 72 1.37 -10.04 7.19
CA ARG A 72 0.00 -10.50 7.51
C ARG A 72 -0.83 -10.74 6.25
N LEU A 73 -0.67 -9.89 5.25
CA LEU A 73 -1.34 -10.06 3.95
C LEU A 73 -0.77 -11.24 3.16
N ALA A 74 0.50 -11.61 3.38
CA ALA A 74 1.10 -12.78 2.76
C ALA A 74 0.58 -14.12 3.31
N SER A 75 -0.05 -14.12 4.48
CA SER A 75 -0.71 -15.28 5.09
C SER A 75 -2.21 -15.39 4.79
N LEU A 76 -2.78 -14.46 4.00
CA LEU A 76 -4.15 -14.53 3.47
C LEU A 76 -4.20 -15.38 2.19
#